data_AF-A0A7S0C0H2-F1
#
_entry.id   AF-A0A7S0C0H2-F1
#
_cell.length_a   1.000
_cell.length_b   1.000
_cell.length_c   1.000
_cell.angle_alpha   90.00
_cell.angle_beta   90.00
_cell.angle_gamma   90.00
#
_symmetry.space_group_name_H-M   'P 1'
#
loop_
_entity.id
_entity.type
_entity.pdbx_description
1 polymer ?
#
loop_
_entity_poly.entity_id
_entity_poly.type
_entity_poly.pdbx_seq_one_letter_code
_entity_poly.pdbx_strand_id
1 'polypeptide(L)'
;YKHEFRMRQVTFYTSHYEYRSLNKLDTSETAMDVKEEFRRVPIPEDAEIGMFGGDALLTLRSEWCPPGTSTTFPSGSMLVHPISRVMEDDWEGTKVLFQPTDSISLQSTTTTKDYLVLSVLDNVRTRLVIWRRDSSGWTELNSSEDAVPVGEDVDISCTNRDDSVTNSVFITRSGFLTPDTLEYLPDVSHILEKDKSSNIEKLKSNPAMFQSSNLLVEQHVATSLDGTPIRYFLIRRSNDDGFNFNGKNP
;
A
#
# COMPACT_ATOMS: atom_id res chain seq x y z
N TYR A 1 -21.12 4.36 2.51
CA TYR A 1 -21.51 4.45 1.09
C TYR A 1 -21.66 3.05 0.54
N LYS A 2 -22.50 2.83 -0.48
CA LYS A 2 -22.67 1.54 -1.15
C LYS A 2 -22.34 1.70 -2.63
N HIS A 3 -21.35 0.95 -3.09
CA HIS A 3 -20.83 0.98 -4.46
C HIS A 3 -20.94 -0.41 -5.06
N GLU A 4 -21.27 -0.49 -6.35
CA GLU A 4 -21.20 -1.75 -7.08
C GLU A 4 -20.38 -1.57 -8.33
N PHE A 5 -19.42 -2.49 -8.51
CA PHE A 5 -18.54 -2.54 -9.66
C PHE A 5 -18.71 -3.86 -10.40
N ARG A 6 -18.66 -3.79 -11.73
CA ARG A 6 -18.36 -4.92 -12.60
C ARG A 6 -16.97 -4.73 -13.15
N MET A 7 -16.15 -5.77 -13.04
CA MET A 7 -14.83 -5.80 -13.63
C MET A 7 -14.81 -6.86 -14.72
N ARG A 8 -14.31 -6.49 -15.89
CA ARG A 8 -13.96 -7.42 -16.96
C ARG A 8 -12.48 -7.27 -17.26
N GLN A 9 -11.71 -8.30 -17.01
CA GLN A 9 -10.32 -8.34 -17.45
C GLN A 9 -10.27 -8.54 -18.98
N VAL A 10 -9.57 -7.66 -19.68
CA VAL A 10 -9.44 -7.70 -21.15
C VAL A 10 -8.13 -8.37 -21.54
N THR A 11 -7.05 -8.04 -20.84
CA THR A 11 -5.73 -8.69 -20.97
C THR A 11 -5.14 -8.95 -19.60
N PHE A 12 -3.93 -9.52 -19.54
CA PHE A 12 -3.21 -9.64 -18.27
C PHE A 12 -3.00 -8.28 -17.56
N TYR A 13 -2.92 -7.18 -18.32
CA TYR A 13 -2.60 -5.84 -17.79
C TYR A 13 -3.73 -4.82 -17.91
N THR A 14 -4.87 -5.18 -18.53
CA THR A 14 -5.95 -4.22 -18.76
C THR A 14 -7.30 -4.77 -18.32
N SER A 15 -8.08 -3.88 -17.69
CA SER A 15 -9.37 -4.15 -17.09
C SER A 15 -10.37 -3.06 -17.42
N HIS A 16 -11.61 -3.49 -17.48
CA HIS A 16 -12.78 -2.70 -17.81
C HIS A 16 -13.66 -2.61 -16.57
N TYR A 17 -13.81 -1.42 -16.01
CA TYR A 17 -14.64 -1.18 -14.83
C TYR A 17 -15.95 -0.51 -15.22
N GLU A 18 -17.06 -1.08 -14.79
CA GLU A 18 -18.36 -0.44 -14.84
C GLU A 18 -18.86 -0.22 -13.41
N TYR A 19 -19.51 0.92 -13.17
CA TYR A 19 -19.95 1.36 -11.85
C TYR A 19 -21.42 1.75 -11.87
N ARG A 20 -22.09 1.49 -10.75
CA ARG A 20 -23.34 2.16 -10.37
C ARG A 20 -23.37 2.46 -8.88
N SER A 21 -24.13 3.49 -8.52
CA SER A 21 -24.35 3.86 -7.13
C SER A 21 -25.47 3.03 -6.52
N LEU A 22 -25.26 2.56 -5.30
CA LEU A 22 -26.30 1.88 -4.51
C LEU A 22 -26.77 2.75 -3.34
N ASN A 23 -26.37 4.03 -3.29
CA ASN A 23 -26.66 4.92 -2.17
C ASN A 23 -28.14 5.28 -2.02
N LYS A 24 -28.97 5.02 -3.04
CA LYS A 24 -30.42 5.23 -3.01
C LYS A 24 -31.22 4.00 -2.57
N LEU A 25 -30.56 2.86 -2.33
CA LEU A 25 -31.25 1.65 -1.88
C LEU A 25 -31.90 1.87 -0.51
N ASP A 26 -33.20 1.62 -0.44
CA ASP A 26 -33.85 1.45 0.85
C ASP A 26 -33.32 0.19 1.55
N THR A 27 -33.42 0.13 2.88
CA THR A 27 -33.00 -1.01 3.69
C THR A 27 -33.72 -2.32 3.37
N SER A 28 -34.87 -2.24 2.69
CA SER A 28 -35.64 -3.38 2.19
C SER A 28 -35.27 -3.84 0.78
N GLU A 29 -34.45 -3.07 0.07
CA GLU A 29 -34.09 -3.32 -1.33
C GLU A 29 -32.69 -3.98 -1.45
N THR A 30 -32.53 -4.84 -2.45
CA THR A 30 -31.28 -5.51 -2.78
C THR A 30 -30.63 -4.88 -4.01
N ALA A 31 -29.35 -5.20 -4.28
CA ALA A 31 -28.69 -4.76 -5.51
C ALA A 31 -29.45 -5.18 -6.79
N MET A 32 -30.24 -6.27 -6.73
CA MET A 32 -31.06 -6.72 -7.87
C MET A 32 -32.25 -5.79 -8.16
N ASP A 33 -32.68 -5.00 -7.18
CA ASP A 33 -33.83 -4.08 -7.30
C ASP A 33 -33.42 -2.72 -7.91
N VAL A 34 -32.11 -2.43 -7.97
CA VAL A 34 -31.59 -1.21 -8.58
C VAL A 34 -31.73 -1.27 -10.10
N LYS A 35 -32.54 -0.36 -10.63
CA LYS A 35 -32.74 -0.14 -12.07
C LYS A 35 -31.67 0.75 -12.71
N GLU A 36 -30.82 1.41 -11.91
CA GLU A 36 -29.71 2.20 -12.44
C GLU A 36 -28.76 1.29 -13.22
N GLU A 37 -28.49 1.68 -14.47
CA GLU A 37 -27.58 0.96 -15.35
C GLU A 37 -26.13 1.17 -14.94
N PHE A 38 -25.32 0.15 -15.20
CA PHE A 38 -23.88 0.25 -15.09
C PHE A 38 -23.35 1.22 -16.14
N ARG A 39 -22.52 2.16 -15.71
CA ARG A 39 -21.81 3.08 -16.60
C ARG A 39 -20.33 2.79 -16.55
N ARG A 40 -19.65 3.00 -17.66
CA ARG A 40 -18.21 2.86 -17.73
C ARG A 40 -17.53 3.83 -16.76
N VAL A 41 -16.57 3.36 -15.97
CA VAL A 41 -15.68 4.22 -15.19
C VAL A 41 -14.65 4.81 -16.14
N PRO A 42 -14.53 6.15 -16.25
CA PRO A 42 -13.68 6.76 -17.27
C PRO A 42 -12.23 6.91 -16.79
N ILE A 43 -11.59 5.78 -16.51
CA ILE A 43 -10.17 5.69 -16.12
C ILE A 43 -9.37 4.93 -17.20
N PRO A 44 -8.04 5.05 -17.23
CA PRO A 44 -7.19 4.23 -18.10
C PRO A 44 -7.47 2.74 -17.87
N GLU A 45 -7.44 1.94 -18.94
CA GLU A 45 -7.76 0.51 -18.84
C GLU A 45 -6.71 -0.27 -18.05
N ASP A 46 -5.50 0.25 -17.93
CA ASP A 46 -4.41 -0.34 -17.17
C ASP A 46 -4.32 0.20 -15.74
N ALA A 47 -5.17 1.17 -15.36
CA ALA A 47 -5.29 1.64 -13.99
C ALA A 47 -6.19 0.71 -13.16
N GLU A 48 -5.88 0.61 -11.87
CA GLU A 48 -6.70 -0.09 -10.90
C GLU A 48 -7.51 0.91 -10.07
N ILE A 49 -8.74 0.52 -9.70
CA ILE A 49 -9.62 1.32 -8.84
C ILE A 49 -10.01 0.56 -7.58
N GLY A 50 -9.77 1.19 -6.44
CA GLY A 50 -10.32 0.85 -5.13
C GLY A 50 -11.27 1.94 -4.63
N MET A 51 -11.86 1.73 -3.46
CA MET A 51 -12.79 2.66 -2.84
C MET A 51 -12.40 2.96 -1.40
N PHE A 52 -12.63 4.21 -0.98
CA PHE A 52 -12.62 4.60 0.42
C PHE A 52 -13.82 5.51 0.69
N GLY A 53 -14.86 4.98 1.32
CA GLY A 53 -16.13 5.70 1.44
C GLY A 53 -16.63 6.15 0.06
N GLY A 54 -16.83 7.45 -0.15
CA GLY A 54 -17.26 8.03 -1.42
C GLY A 54 -16.11 8.42 -2.37
N ASP A 55 -14.87 8.14 -2.01
CA ASP A 55 -13.70 8.50 -2.80
C ASP A 55 -13.17 7.27 -3.57
N ALA A 56 -12.87 7.44 -4.84
CA ALA A 56 -12.17 6.47 -5.67
C ALA A 56 -10.66 6.59 -5.41
N LEU A 57 -10.01 5.46 -5.15
CA LEU A 57 -8.56 5.33 -5.07
C LEU A 57 -8.06 4.75 -6.39
N LEU A 58 -7.22 5.49 -7.12
CA LEU A 58 -6.72 5.07 -8.42
C LEU A 58 -5.23 4.78 -8.36
N THR A 59 -4.81 3.58 -8.76
CA THR A 59 -3.40 3.23 -8.92
C THR A 59 -3.07 3.22 -10.41
N LEU A 60 -2.18 4.12 -10.83
CA LEU A 60 -1.82 4.28 -12.24
C LEU A 60 -0.73 3.29 -12.64
N ARG A 61 -0.90 2.63 -13.78
CA ARG A 61 0.12 1.75 -14.37
C ARG A 61 0.89 2.42 -15.50
N SER A 62 0.28 3.38 -16.18
CA SER A 62 0.93 4.27 -17.15
C SER A 62 0.81 5.73 -16.72
N GLU A 63 1.66 6.58 -17.26
CA GLU A 63 1.47 8.03 -17.14
C GLU A 63 0.08 8.42 -17.68
N TRP A 64 -0.60 9.32 -16.99
CA TRP A 64 -1.95 9.72 -17.35
C TRP A 64 -2.19 11.21 -17.17
N CYS A 65 -2.74 11.83 -18.20
CA CYS A 65 -3.29 13.19 -18.16
C CYS A 65 -4.81 13.09 -18.24
N PRO A 66 -5.56 13.27 -17.15
CA PRO A 66 -7.01 13.16 -17.17
C PRO A 66 -7.64 14.18 -18.12
N PRO A 67 -8.72 13.81 -18.84
CA PRO A 67 -9.45 14.72 -19.71
C PRO A 67 -9.85 16.01 -18.99
N GLY A 68 -9.77 17.14 -19.70
CA GLY A 68 -10.14 18.45 -19.15
C GLY A 68 -9.12 19.07 -18.18
N THR A 69 -8.01 18.40 -17.90
CA THR A 69 -6.93 18.92 -17.05
C THR A 69 -5.63 19.08 -17.84
N SER A 70 -4.73 19.94 -17.35
CA SER A 70 -3.34 20.04 -17.84
C SER A 70 -2.34 19.32 -16.94
N THR A 71 -2.82 18.65 -15.88
CA THR A 71 -1.97 17.97 -14.91
C THR A 71 -1.71 16.55 -15.37
N THR A 72 -0.44 16.19 -15.46
CA THR A 72 -0.01 14.83 -15.80
C THR A 72 0.47 14.13 -14.55
N PHE A 73 -0.03 12.91 -14.32
CA PHE A 73 0.35 12.05 -13.21
C PHE A 73 1.23 10.91 -13.72
N PRO A 74 2.41 10.66 -13.12
CA PRO A 74 3.31 9.62 -13.58
C PRO A 74 2.76 8.22 -13.33
N SER A 75 3.28 7.23 -14.08
CA SER A 75 3.07 5.81 -13.80
C SER A 75 3.46 5.48 -12.36
N GLY A 76 2.69 4.62 -11.69
CA GLY A 76 2.88 4.22 -10.30
C GLY A 76 2.31 5.19 -9.26
N SER A 77 1.73 6.32 -9.68
CA SER A 77 1.03 7.23 -8.76
C SER A 77 -0.25 6.61 -8.20
N MET A 78 -0.54 6.95 -6.93
CA MET A 78 -1.84 6.72 -6.32
C MET A 78 -2.59 8.04 -6.19
N LEU A 79 -3.77 8.10 -6.77
CA LEU A 79 -4.64 9.28 -6.77
C LEU A 79 -5.89 9.01 -5.94
N VAL A 80 -6.49 10.07 -5.42
CA VAL A 80 -7.82 10.03 -4.83
C VAL A 80 -8.69 11.13 -5.42
N HIS A 81 -9.94 10.75 -5.73
CA HIS A 81 -10.93 11.66 -6.27
C HIS A 81 -12.35 11.19 -5.93
N PRO A 82 -13.34 12.08 -5.69
CA PRO A 82 -14.72 11.65 -5.42
C PRO A 82 -15.29 10.83 -6.58
N ILE A 83 -15.81 9.62 -6.31
CA ILE A 83 -16.33 8.73 -7.38
C ILE A 83 -17.46 9.38 -8.18
N SER A 84 -18.25 10.26 -7.55
CA SER A 84 -19.30 11.01 -8.26
C SER A 84 -18.73 11.88 -9.38
N ARG A 85 -17.57 12.53 -9.14
CA ARG A 85 -16.89 13.37 -10.12
C ARG A 85 -16.12 12.56 -11.16
N VAL A 86 -15.49 11.46 -10.73
CA VAL A 86 -14.90 10.46 -11.65
C VAL A 86 -15.94 10.05 -12.70
N MET A 87 -17.17 9.71 -12.29
CA MET A 87 -18.24 9.29 -13.21
C MET A 87 -18.83 10.42 -14.06
N GLU A 88 -18.43 11.66 -13.82
CA GLU A 88 -18.79 12.86 -14.60
C GLU A 88 -17.64 13.33 -15.50
N ASP A 89 -16.51 12.60 -15.54
CA ASP A 89 -15.27 13.03 -16.20
C ASP A 89 -14.72 14.38 -15.67
N ASP A 90 -15.12 14.77 -14.46
CA ASP A 90 -14.58 15.94 -13.75
C ASP A 90 -13.38 15.49 -12.91
N TRP A 91 -12.19 15.88 -13.32
CA TRP A 91 -10.91 15.57 -12.66
C TRP A 91 -10.31 16.78 -11.93
N GLU A 92 -11.06 17.88 -11.80
CA GLU A 92 -10.57 19.08 -11.12
C GLU A 92 -10.41 18.84 -9.62
N GLY A 93 -9.21 19.10 -9.10
CA GLY A 93 -8.89 18.92 -7.68
C GLY A 93 -8.53 17.48 -7.29
N THR A 94 -8.24 16.59 -8.25
CA THR A 94 -7.68 15.27 -7.95
C THR A 94 -6.43 15.40 -7.08
N LYS A 95 -6.40 14.63 -5.98
CA LYS A 95 -5.31 14.66 -5.01
C LYS A 95 -4.38 13.47 -5.22
N VAL A 96 -3.08 13.72 -5.17
CA VAL A 96 -2.05 12.67 -5.19
C VAL A 96 -1.81 12.20 -3.75
N LEU A 97 -2.03 10.92 -3.47
CA LEU A 97 -1.72 10.30 -2.18
C LEU A 97 -0.35 9.63 -2.17
N PHE A 98 0.15 9.25 -3.35
CA PHE A 98 1.50 8.76 -3.54
C PHE A 98 2.02 9.11 -4.93
N GLN A 99 3.27 9.54 -5.00
CA GLN A 99 3.98 9.76 -6.25
C GLN A 99 5.32 9.03 -6.20
N PRO A 100 5.60 8.12 -7.15
CA PRO A 100 6.87 7.42 -7.17
C PRO A 100 8.03 8.37 -7.52
N THR A 101 9.22 7.95 -7.12
CA THR A 101 10.49 8.55 -7.53
C THR A 101 11.39 7.46 -8.11
N ASP A 102 12.57 7.81 -8.59
CA ASP A 102 13.55 6.85 -9.13
C ASP A 102 13.91 5.74 -8.12
N SER A 103 13.77 5.98 -6.82
CA SER A 103 14.06 5.02 -5.77
C SER A 103 12.86 4.60 -4.92
N ILE A 104 11.67 5.17 -5.15
CA ILE A 104 10.49 4.92 -4.31
C ILE A 104 9.32 4.44 -5.16
N SER A 105 8.76 3.28 -4.82
CA SER A 105 7.60 2.69 -5.51
C SER A 105 6.53 2.24 -4.53
N LEU A 106 5.25 2.32 -4.93
CA LEU A 106 4.14 1.74 -4.18
C LEU A 106 4.17 0.21 -4.31
N GLN A 107 4.08 -0.50 -3.19
CA GLN A 107 4.04 -1.97 -3.16
C GLN A 107 2.62 -2.48 -2.94
N SER A 108 1.91 -1.93 -1.96
CA SER A 108 0.55 -2.34 -1.63
C SER A 108 -0.20 -1.23 -0.88
N THR A 109 -1.52 -1.41 -0.78
CA THR A 109 -2.41 -0.49 -0.08
C THR A 109 -3.41 -1.26 0.75
N THR A 110 -3.67 -0.79 1.97
CA THR A 110 -4.65 -1.38 2.88
C THR A 110 -5.55 -0.31 3.43
N THR A 111 -6.84 -0.44 3.18
CA THR A 111 -7.88 0.42 3.70
C THR A 111 -8.43 -0.13 5.01
N THR A 112 -8.75 0.78 5.92
CA THR A 112 -9.51 0.54 7.14
C THR A 112 -10.59 1.62 7.27
N LYS A 113 -11.33 1.65 8.37
CA LYS A 113 -12.45 2.57 8.54
C LYS A 113 -12.06 4.03 8.35
N ASP A 114 -10.95 4.45 8.96
CA ASP A 114 -10.51 5.85 8.97
C ASP A 114 -9.16 6.06 8.26
N TYR A 115 -8.45 4.97 7.90
CA TYR A 115 -7.08 5.04 7.39
C TYR A 115 -6.88 4.32 6.07
N LEU A 116 -5.96 4.86 5.28
CA LEU A 116 -5.32 4.20 4.16
C LEU A 116 -3.84 4.05 4.49
N VAL A 117 -3.37 2.81 4.55
CA VAL A 117 -1.97 2.47 4.78
C VAL A 117 -1.35 2.09 3.46
N LEU A 118 -0.30 2.80 3.06
CA LEU A 118 0.51 2.48 1.89
C LEU A 118 1.77 1.75 2.35
N SER A 119 2.05 0.58 1.80
CA SER A 119 3.39 0.01 1.85
C SER A 119 4.16 0.52 0.63
N VAL A 120 5.26 1.23 0.87
CA VAL A 120 6.14 1.76 -0.18
C VAL A 120 7.53 1.15 -0.03
N LEU A 121 8.19 0.90 -1.15
CA LEU A 121 9.58 0.47 -1.18
C LEU A 121 10.45 1.68 -1.48
N ASP A 122 11.23 2.13 -0.51
CA ASP A 122 12.29 3.11 -0.69
C ASP A 122 13.63 2.38 -0.75
N ASN A 123 14.23 2.36 -1.95
CA ASN A 123 15.43 1.58 -2.24
C ASN A 123 15.27 0.11 -1.81
N VAL A 124 14.12 -0.52 -2.09
CA VAL A 124 13.80 -1.91 -1.70
C VAL A 124 13.75 -2.11 -0.18
N ARG A 125 13.57 -1.04 0.60
CA ARG A 125 13.20 -1.11 2.03
C ARG A 125 11.76 -0.71 2.19
N THR A 126 11.03 -1.52 2.93
CA THR A 126 9.62 -1.25 3.21
C THR A 126 9.50 -0.07 4.15
N ARG A 127 8.66 0.89 3.78
CA ARG A 127 8.20 2.00 4.60
C ARG A 127 6.69 2.02 4.52
N LEU A 128 6.06 2.35 5.63
CA LEU A 128 4.62 2.60 5.64
C LEU A 128 4.41 4.10 5.39
N VAL A 129 3.33 4.49 4.73
CA VAL A 129 2.81 5.87 4.69
C VAL A 129 1.35 5.80 5.06
N ILE A 130 0.92 6.59 6.04
CA ILE A 130 -0.44 6.50 6.58
C ILE A 130 -1.19 7.77 6.21
N TRP A 131 -2.34 7.58 5.58
CA TRP A 131 -3.30 8.63 5.32
C TRP A 131 -4.51 8.42 6.21
N ARG A 132 -5.03 9.50 6.79
CA ARG A 132 -6.32 9.53 7.47
C ARG A 132 -7.32 10.26 6.62
N ARG A 133 -8.55 9.75 6.57
CA ARG A 133 -9.68 10.41 5.93
C ARG A 133 -10.74 10.73 6.97
N ASP A 134 -10.97 12.02 7.19
CA ASP A 134 -12.04 12.51 8.07
C ASP A 134 -12.89 13.58 7.36
N SER A 135 -13.75 14.30 8.08
CA SER A 135 -14.63 15.32 7.51
C SER A 135 -13.88 16.50 6.87
N SER A 136 -12.62 16.74 7.23
CA SER A 136 -11.77 17.78 6.64
C SER A 136 -11.07 17.32 5.35
N GLY A 137 -11.09 16.01 5.07
CA GLY A 137 -10.51 15.40 3.89
C GLY A 137 -9.37 14.44 4.22
N TRP A 138 -8.48 14.26 3.26
CA TRP A 138 -7.31 13.38 3.36
C TRP A 138 -6.14 14.10 4.00
N THR A 139 -5.59 13.56 5.09
CA THR A 139 -4.40 14.09 5.78
C THR A 139 -3.35 13.00 5.87
N GLU A 140 -2.12 13.31 5.42
CA GLU A 140 -0.98 12.42 5.62
C GLU A 140 -0.55 12.50 7.08
N LEU A 141 -0.52 11.35 7.73
CA LEU A 141 -0.01 11.18 9.08
C LEU A 141 1.39 10.60 8.95
N ASN A 142 2.39 11.49 8.91
CA ASN A 142 3.80 11.13 8.72
C ASN A 142 4.17 9.90 9.56
N SER A 143 4.48 8.81 8.87
CA SER A 143 5.09 7.62 9.43
C SER A 143 6.60 7.84 9.50
N SER A 144 7.22 7.38 10.57
CA SER A 144 8.68 7.44 10.71
C SER A 144 9.37 6.64 9.60
N GLU A 145 10.51 7.13 9.11
CA GLU A 145 11.34 6.42 8.14
C GLU A 145 11.79 5.02 8.62
N ASP A 146 11.85 4.83 9.94
CA ASP A 146 12.37 3.62 10.59
C ASP A 146 11.26 2.69 11.14
N ALA A 147 10.08 2.65 10.50
CA ALA A 147 9.01 1.76 10.97
C ALA A 147 9.29 0.26 10.73
N VAL A 148 10.10 -0.05 9.72
CA VAL A 148 10.48 -1.42 9.38
C VAL A 148 12.00 -1.51 9.42
N PRO A 149 12.60 -2.38 10.25
CA PRO A 149 14.04 -2.58 10.28
C PRO A 149 14.61 -3.02 8.94
N VAL A 150 15.88 -2.70 8.70
CA VAL A 150 16.60 -3.13 7.48
C VAL A 150 16.62 -4.66 7.42
N GLY A 151 16.22 -5.20 6.27
CA GLY A 151 16.17 -6.65 6.05
C GLY A 151 14.90 -7.32 6.57
N GLU A 152 13.92 -6.53 7.01
CA GLU A 152 12.56 -6.96 7.28
C GLU A 152 11.59 -6.37 6.25
N ASP A 153 10.45 -7.05 6.11
CA ASP A 153 9.29 -6.62 5.34
C ASP A 153 8.02 -6.81 6.18
N VAL A 154 6.99 -6.03 5.90
CA VAL A 154 5.69 -6.11 6.56
C VAL A 154 4.57 -6.07 5.52
N ASP A 155 3.66 -7.03 5.62
CA ASP A 155 2.37 -7.00 4.93
C ASP A 155 1.27 -6.64 5.92
N ILE A 156 0.37 -5.75 5.54
CA ILE A 156 -0.70 -5.24 6.40
C ILE A 156 -2.04 -5.57 5.77
N SER A 157 -2.95 -6.16 6.53
CA SER A 157 -4.31 -6.45 6.07
C SER A 157 -5.35 -6.02 7.10
N CYS A 158 -6.48 -5.48 6.65
CA CYS A 158 -7.60 -5.21 7.53
C CYS A 158 -8.12 -6.53 8.12
N THR A 159 -8.38 -6.54 9.43
CA THR A 159 -8.93 -7.72 10.12
C THR A 159 -10.38 -8.04 9.74
N ASN A 160 -11.07 -7.10 9.07
CA ASN A 160 -12.42 -7.29 8.57
C ASN A 160 -12.45 -7.16 7.04
N ARG A 161 -13.29 -7.98 6.39
CA ARG A 161 -13.51 -7.89 4.94
C ARG A 161 -14.25 -6.61 4.56
N ASP A 162 -15.15 -6.14 5.43
CA ASP A 162 -15.71 -4.79 5.35
C ASP A 162 -14.77 -3.86 6.13
N ASP A 163 -13.85 -3.26 5.38
CA ASP A 163 -12.83 -2.36 5.92
C ASP A 163 -13.42 -1.12 6.59
N SER A 164 -14.67 -0.75 6.27
CA SER A 164 -15.36 0.42 6.85
C SER A 164 -15.78 0.24 8.31
N VAL A 165 -15.62 -0.96 8.88
CA VAL A 165 -16.11 -1.30 10.22
C VAL A 165 -15.05 -1.10 11.30
N THR A 166 -13.77 -1.28 10.98
CA THR A 166 -12.69 -1.29 11.98
C THR A 166 -11.40 -0.65 11.49
N ASN A 167 -10.56 -0.20 12.43
CA ASN A 167 -9.18 0.21 12.18
C ASN A 167 -8.16 -0.85 12.59
N SER A 168 -8.62 -2.02 13.05
CA SER A 168 -7.73 -3.11 13.44
C SER A 168 -7.16 -3.82 12.21
N VAL A 169 -5.86 -4.11 12.26
CA VAL A 169 -5.12 -4.78 11.18
C VAL A 169 -4.34 -5.98 11.69
N PHE A 170 -4.13 -6.95 10.82
CA PHE A 170 -3.08 -7.94 10.97
C PHE A 170 -1.82 -7.44 10.28
N ILE A 171 -0.68 -7.67 10.91
CA ILE A 171 0.64 -7.38 10.35
C ILE A 171 1.37 -8.72 10.23
N THR A 172 1.77 -9.07 9.01
CA THR A 172 2.65 -10.21 8.76
C THR A 172 4.05 -9.69 8.54
N ARG A 173 4.93 -9.91 9.52
CA ARG A 173 6.33 -9.51 9.47
C ARG A 173 7.19 -10.67 9.03
N SER A 174 8.13 -10.42 8.13
CA SER A 174 9.16 -11.37 7.71
C SER A 174 10.52 -10.67 7.67
N GLY A 175 11.61 -11.42 7.75
CA GLY A 175 12.93 -10.85 7.58
C GLY A 175 14.01 -11.90 7.42
N PHE A 176 15.19 -11.49 6.96
CA PHE A 176 16.28 -12.44 6.73
C PHE A 176 16.77 -13.14 8.00
N LEU A 177 16.67 -12.46 9.15
CA LEU A 177 17.10 -12.95 10.47
C LEU A 177 15.97 -13.04 11.50
N THR A 178 14.74 -12.71 11.06
CA THR A 178 13.54 -12.63 11.90
C THR A 178 12.51 -13.63 11.38
N PRO A 179 12.08 -14.63 12.17
CA PRO A 179 11.07 -15.59 11.73
C PRO A 179 9.73 -14.92 11.41
N ASP A 180 9.04 -15.45 10.41
CA ASP A 180 7.71 -14.97 10.03
C ASP A 180 6.78 -14.94 11.25
N THR A 181 6.22 -13.75 11.49
CA THR A 181 5.41 -13.45 12.66
C THR A 181 4.11 -12.79 12.22
N LEU A 182 2.99 -13.33 12.70
CA LEU A 182 1.68 -12.71 12.61
C LEU A 182 1.44 -11.91 13.89
N GLU A 183 1.14 -10.64 13.71
CA GLU A 183 0.87 -9.66 14.75
C GLU A 183 -0.52 -9.05 14.54
N TYR A 184 -1.12 -8.56 15.62
CA TYR A 184 -2.40 -7.87 15.62
C TYR A 184 -2.20 -6.46 16.16
N LEU A 185 -2.79 -5.49 15.47
CA LEU A 185 -2.83 -4.10 15.91
C LEU A 185 -4.30 -3.67 16.00
N PRO A 186 -4.78 -3.24 17.18
CA PRO A 186 -6.19 -2.92 17.38
C PRO A 186 -6.63 -1.64 16.67
N ASP A 187 -5.71 -0.72 16.37
CA ASP A 187 -5.98 0.51 15.61
C ASP A 187 -4.71 0.99 14.88
N VAL A 188 -4.83 1.28 13.58
CA VAL A 188 -3.73 1.80 12.72
C VAL A 188 -3.05 3.04 13.31
N SER A 189 -3.75 3.89 14.06
CA SER A 189 -3.16 5.08 14.68
C SER A 189 -1.98 4.77 15.61
N HIS A 190 -1.93 3.57 16.20
CA HIS A 190 -0.82 3.14 17.05
C HIS A 190 0.50 2.99 16.29
N ILE A 191 0.50 2.85 14.96
CA ILE A 191 1.74 2.84 14.14
C ILE A 191 2.48 4.18 14.24
N LEU A 192 1.74 5.26 14.50
CA LEU A 192 2.26 6.64 14.59
C LEU A 192 2.86 6.95 15.97
N GLU A 193 2.62 6.09 16.96
CA GLU A 193 3.15 6.28 18.30
C GLU A 193 4.66 6.03 18.33
N LYS A 194 5.38 6.77 19.18
CA LYS A 194 6.83 6.61 19.32
C LYS A 194 7.21 5.27 19.93
N ASP A 195 6.38 4.74 20.83
CA ASP A 195 6.54 3.40 21.38
C ASP A 195 5.61 2.44 20.66
N LYS A 196 6.03 2.01 19.47
CA LYS A 196 5.25 1.10 18.61
C LYS A 196 5.04 -0.28 19.23
N SER A 197 5.87 -0.64 20.22
CA SER A 197 5.96 -2.01 20.73
C SER A 197 4.86 -2.35 21.74
N SER A 198 4.27 -1.37 22.41
CA SER A 198 3.27 -1.63 23.47
C SER A 198 1.90 -2.05 22.94
N ASN A 199 1.56 -1.65 21.71
CA ASN A 199 0.21 -1.83 21.15
C ASN A 199 0.11 -2.95 20.11
N ILE A 200 1.24 -3.50 19.66
CA ILE A 200 1.28 -4.61 18.70
C ILE A 200 1.30 -5.93 19.46
N GLU A 201 0.24 -6.71 19.33
CA GLU A 201 0.13 -8.03 19.94
C GLU A 201 0.71 -9.10 19.01
N LYS A 202 1.74 -9.83 19.46
CA LYS A 202 2.24 -10.99 18.74
C LYS A 202 1.28 -12.18 18.89
N LEU A 203 0.59 -12.55 17.82
CA LEU A 203 -0.35 -13.67 17.82
C LEU A 203 0.33 -15.02 17.61
N LYS A 204 1.21 -15.10 16.60
CA LYS A 204 1.86 -16.36 16.20
C LYS A 204 3.18 -16.11 15.51
N SER A 205 4.12 -17.04 15.64
CA SER A 205 5.42 -16.97 14.96
C SER A 205 5.88 -18.35 14.58
N ASN A 206 6.56 -18.43 13.44
CA ASN A 206 7.35 -19.60 13.10
C ASN A 206 8.51 -19.76 14.11
N PRO A 207 8.96 -20.99 14.38
CA PRO A 207 10.13 -21.22 15.20
C PRO A 207 11.37 -20.66 14.50
N ALA A 208 12.34 -20.20 15.29
CA ALA A 208 13.66 -19.88 14.75
C ALA A 208 14.34 -21.17 14.27
N MET A 209 14.76 -21.19 13.01
CA MET A 209 15.41 -22.35 12.39
C MET A 209 16.94 -22.35 12.57
N PHE A 210 17.52 -21.21 13.00
CA PHE A 210 18.94 -21.02 13.26
C PHE A 210 19.16 -19.91 14.31
N GLN A 211 20.37 -19.84 14.88
CA GLN A 211 20.78 -18.75 15.78
C GLN A 211 21.18 -17.52 14.95
N SER A 212 20.46 -16.40 15.12
CA SER A 212 20.71 -15.16 14.37
C SER A 212 21.47 -14.10 15.17
N SER A 213 21.79 -14.33 16.44
CA SER A 213 22.35 -13.32 17.35
C SER A 213 23.71 -12.77 16.94
N ASN A 214 24.51 -13.53 16.18
CA ASN A 214 25.80 -13.09 15.64
C ASN A 214 25.75 -12.82 14.14
N LEU A 215 24.55 -12.70 13.56
CA LEU A 215 24.33 -12.34 12.17
C LEU A 215 23.80 -10.92 12.09
N LEU A 216 24.08 -10.26 10.97
CA LEU A 216 23.53 -8.96 10.65
C LEU A 216 23.09 -8.91 9.19
N VAL A 217 22.18 -7.98 8.90
CA VAL A 217 21.76 -7.63 7.54
C VAL A 217 22.24 -6.23 7.24
N GLU A 218 22.98 -6.08 6.16
CA GLU A 218 23.37 -4.80 5.60
C GLU A 218 22.76 -4.64 4.21
N GLN A 219 22.46 -3.42 3.81
CA GLN A 219 22.13 -3.12 2.43
C GLN A 219 23.27 -2.37 1.77
N HIS A 220 23.63 -2.80 0.58
CA HIS A 220 24.70 -2.23 -0.23
C HIS A 220 24.22 -1.88 -1.63
N VAL A 221 25.13 -1.30 -2.39
CA VAL A 221 24.90 -0.79 -3.73
C VAL A 221 26.08 -1.22 -4.59
N ALA A 222 25.80 -1.92 -5.68
CA ALA A 222 26.74 -2.13 -6.75
C ALA A 222 26.36 -1.22 -7.93
N THR A 223 27.34 -0.84 -8.75
CA THR A 223 27.08 -0.11 -9.99
C THR A 223 27.18 -1.09 -11.15
N SER A 224 26.10 -1.23 -11.90
CA SER A 224 26.06 -2.01 -13.15
C SER A 224 26.95 -1.38 -14.23
N LEU A 225 27.27 -2.14 -15.29
CA LEU A 225 28.10 -1.65 -16.40
C LEU A 225 27.51 -0.42 -17.10
N ASP A 226 26.19 -0.30 -17.11
CA ASP A 226 25.44 0.83 -17.67
C ASP A 226 25.28 2.01 -16.70
N GLY A 227 25.87 1.93 -15.50
CA GLY A 227 25.76 2.94 -14.45
C GLY A 227 24.56 2.79 -13.53
N THR A 228 23.63 1.86 -13.80
CA THR A 228 22.45 1.63 -12.97
C THR A 228 22.85 1.16 -11.57
N PRO A 229 22.39 1.80 -10.48
CA PRO A 229 22.65 1.34 -9.12
C PRO A 229 21.81 0.09 -8.80
N ILE A 230 22.48 -1.01 -8.48
CA ILE A 230 21.87 -2.28 -8.10
C ILE A 230 21.94 -2.42 -6.57
N ARG A 231 20.79 -2.32 -5.91
CA ARG A 231 20.68 -2.52 -4.46
C ARG A 231 20.67 -4.01 -4.13
N TYR A 232 21.39 -4.42 -3.09
CA TYR A 232 21.38 -5.80 -2.60
C TYR A 232 21.55 -5.86 -1.09
N PHE A 233 21.05 -6.93 -0.49
CA PHE A 233 21.23 -7.21 0.93
C PHE A 233 22.38 -8.21 1.12
N LEU A 234 23.25 -7.95 2.09
CA LEU A 234 24.30 -8.84 2.55
C LEU A 234 23.94 -9.36 3.93
N ILE A 235 23.75 -10.67 4.03
CA ILE A 235 23.52 -11.37 5.30
C ILE A 235 24.83 -12.06 5.66
N ARG A 236 25.40 -11.74 6.83
CA ARG A 236 26.71 -12.26 7.24
C ARG A 236 26.86 -12.27 8.75
N ARG A 237 27.95 -12.89 9.23
CA ARG A 237 28.40 -12.76 10.62
C ARG A 237 28.77 -11.32 10.95
N SER A 238 28.52 -10.90 12.19
CA SER A 238 28.98 -9.63 12.73
C SER A 238 30.51 -9.57 12.76
N ASN A 239 31.05 -8.34 12.79
CA ASN A 239 32.51 -8.13 12.85
C ASN A 239 33.10 -8.55 14.20
N ASP A 240 32.27 -8.68 15.23
CA ASP A 240 32.69 -9.01 16.60
C ASP A 240 33.28 -10.42 16.71
N ASP A 241 32.98 -11.30 15.74
CA ASP A 241 33.51 -12.67 15.66
C ASP A 241 34.80 -12.77 14.81
N GLY A 242 35.47 -11.65 14.48
CA GLY A 242 36.71 -11.64 13.68
C GLY A 242 36.49 -11.81 12.17
N PHE A 243 35.29 -11.55 11.68
CA PHE A 243 34.97 -11.53 10.25
C PHE A 243 35.63 -10.33 9.55
N ASN A 244 36.42 -10.58 8.50
CA ASN A 244 37.22 -9.55 7.81
C ASN A 244 36.91 -9.49 6.32
N PHE A 245 36.77 -8.29 5.76
CA PHE A 245 36.59 -8.06 4.32
C PHE A 245 37.91 -8.20 3.55
N ASN A 246 38.39 -9.43 3.39
CA ASN A 246 39.67 -9.74 2.75
C ASN A 246 39.54 -10.40 1.36
N GLY A 247 38.32 -10.48 0.82
CA GLY A 247 38.03 -11.13 -0.47
C GLY A 247 38.19 -12.66 -0.46
N LYS A 248 38.34 -13.29 0.70
CA LYS A 248 38.48 -14.75 0.86
C LYS A 248 37.31 -15.39 1.61
N ASN A 249 36.31 -14.61 2.00
CA ASN A 249 35.08 -15.16 2.54
C ASN A 249 34.33 -15.87 1.40
N PRO A 250 33.81 -17.09 1.65
CA PRO A 250 33.09 -17.86 0.64
C PRO A 250 31.77 -17.22 0.22
#